data_AF-A0A0T5VIP5-F1
#
_entry.id   AF-A0A0T5VIP5-F1
#
_cell.length_a   1.000
_cell.length_b   1.000
_cell.length_c   1.000
_cell.angle_alpha   90.00
_cell.angle_beta   90.00
_cell.angle_gamma   90.00
#
_symmetry.space_group_name_H-M   'P 1'
#
loop_
_entity.id
_entity.type
_entity.pdbx_description
1 polymer ?
#
loop_
_entity_poly.entity_id
_entity_poly.type
_entity_poly.pdbx_seq_one_letter_code
_entity_poly.pdbx_strand_id
1 'polypeptide(L)'
;MAAFGQSNIQSLSGAWSFALDPLKIGADEGWAAPAFPDNKLDKVTVPHSFSVDKRYFFYTGTAWYFEKFDVRPIGSGFRAFIKFDAVFYKCKV
;
A
#
# COMPACT_ATOMS: atom_id res chain seq x y z
N MET A 1 22.92 -31.24 4.60
CA MET A 1 22.96 -29.79 4.90
C MET A 1 21.67 -29.18 4.41
N ALA A 2 20.85 -28.61 5.30
CA ALA A 2 19.63 -27.91 4.88
C ALA A 2 20.02 -26.53 4.35
N ALA A 3 19.72 -26.26 3.08
CA ALA A 3 19.83 -24.92 2.53
C ALA A 3 18.82 -24.04 3.27
N PHE A 4 19.29 -22.96 3.90
CA PHE A 4 18.42 -21.92 4.43
C PHE A 4 17.56 -21.39 3.28
N GLY A 5 16.25 -21.56 3.40
CA GLY A 5 15.29 -21.33 2.33
C GLY A 5 15.43 -19.93 1.75
N GLN A 6 15.61 -19.85 0.45
CA GLN A 6 15.56 -18.61 -0.30
C GLN A 6 14.20 -17.94 0.00
N SER A 7 14.23 -16.80 0.68
CA SER A 7 13.00 -16.06 0.97
C SER A 7 12.43 -15.56 -0.35
N ASN A 8 11.31 -16.14 -0.79
CA ASN A 8 10.57 -15.70 -1.97
C ASN A 8 9.86 -14.37 -1.68
N ILE A 9 10.63 -13.29 -1.56
CA ILE A 9 10.14 -11.94 -1.33
C ILE A 9 9.85 -11.30 -2.68
N GLN A 10 8.60 -10.86 -2.86
CA GLN A 10 8.22 -9.94 -3.93
C GLN A 10 8.10 -8.54 -3.31
N SER A 11 8.95 -7.62 -3.75
CA SER A 11 8.83 -6.22 -3.35
C SER A 11 7.54 -5.64 -3.93
N LEU A 12 6.82 -4.89 -3.10
CA LEU A 12 5.70 -4.04 -3.53
C LEU A 12 6.08 -2.56 -3.55
N SER A 13 7.37 -2.23 -3.42
CA SER A 13 7.85 -0.84 -3.60
C SER A 13 7.72 -0.41 -5.06
N GLY A 14 7.48 0.87 -5.30
CA GLY A 14 7.26 1.39 -6.65
C GLY A 14 6.19 2.46 -6.70
N ALA A 15 5.60 2.66 -7.88
CA ALA A 15 4.60 3.70 -8.11
C ALA A 15 3.20 3.23 -7.67
N TRP A 16 2.64 3.85 -6.63
CA TRP A 16 1.30 3.55 -6.12
C TRP A 16 0.34 4.70 -6.45
N SER A 17 -0.95 4.39 -6.61
CA SER A 17 -2.00 5.41 -6.62
C SER A 17 -2.17 5.99 -5.21
N PHE A 18 -2.43 7.29 -5.11
CA PHE A 18 -2.47 8.01 -3.84
C PHE A 18 -3.60 9.03 -3.81
N ALA A 19 -4.32 9.08 -2.69
CA ALA A 19 -5.33 10.11 -2.45
C ALA A 19 -5.31 10.57 -0.99
N LEU A 20 -5.55 11.87 -0.78
CA LEU A 20 -5.95 12.37 0.53
C LEU A 20 -7.46 12.16 0.72
N ASP A 21 -7.87 11.88 1.95
CA ASP A 21 -9.28 11.78 2.34
C ASP A 21 -9.63 12.81 3.41
N PRO A 22 -9.63 14.11 3.05
CA PRO A 22 -9.86 15.19 4.01
C PRO A 22 -11.27 15.18 4.60
N LEU A 23 -12.23 14.57 3.91
CA LEU A 23 -13.62 14.44 4.35
C LEU A 23 -13.87 13.17 5.17
N LYS A 24 -12.89 12.26 5.27
CA LYS A 24 -12.98 10.98 5.97
C LYS A 24 -14.12 10.08 5.49
N ILE A 25 -14.44 10.16 4.20
CA ILE A 25 -15.55 9.42 3.59
C ILE A 25 -15.10 8.13 2.93
N GLY A 26 -13.80 7.95 2.67
CA GLY A 26 -13.32 6.86 1.83
C GLY A 26 -13.63 5.47 2.39
N ALA A 27 -13.67 5.33 3.72
CA ALA A 27 -14.04 4.06 4.35
C ALA A 27 -15.53 3.75 4.16
N ASP A 28 -16.39 4.75 4.35
CA ASP A 28 -17.85 4.62 4.28
C ASP A 28 -18.33 4.49 2.83
N GLU A 29 -17.64 5.12 1.87
CA GLU A 29 -17.89 5.03 0.43
C GLU A 29 -17.17 3.85 -0.24
N GLY A 30 -16.43 3.04 0.51
CA GLY A 30 -15.85 1.79 0.00
C GLY A 30 -14.66 1.97 -0.94
N TRP A 31 -13.80 2.98 -0.73
CA TRP A 31 -12.59 3.20 -1.54
C TRP A 31 -11.63 2.00 -1.50
N ALA A 32 -11.68 1.16 -0.45
CA ALA A 32 -10.91 -0.08 -0.35
C ALA A 32 -11.37 -1.19 -1.32
N ALA A 33 -12.54 -1.04 -1.96
CA ALA A 33 -13.08 -2.09 -2.83
C ALA A 33 -12.20 -2.26 -4.09
N PRO A 34 -11.99 -3.51 -4.58
CA PRO A 34 -11.18 -3.76 -5.78
C PRO A 34 -11.64 -2.99 -7.04
N ALA A 35 -12.92 -2.63 -7.10
CA ALA A 35 -13.54 -1.90 -8.20
C ALA A 35 -13.38 -0.37 -8.11
N PHE A 36 -12.80 0.17 -7.03
CA PHE A 36 -12.61 1.60 -6.88
C PHE A 36 -11.70 2.15 -8.00
N PRO A 37 -12.09 3.23 -8.69
CA PRO A 37 -11.35 3.77 -9.82
C PRO A 37 -10.13 4.59 -9.36
N ASP A 38 -9.02 3.91 -9.11
CA ASP A 38 -7.77 4.50 -8.63
C ASP A 38 -6.86 5.03 -9.76
N ASN A 39 -7.22 4.81 -11.02
CA ASN A 39 -6.39 5.09 -12.19
C ASN A 39 -6.14 6.57 -12.49
N LYS A 40 -7.00 7.46 -11.96
CA LYS A 40 -6.88 8.92 -12.14
C LYS A 40 -6.28 9.63 -10.92
N LEU A 41 -5.98 8.88 -9.86
CA LEU A 41 -5.38 9.44 -8.66
C LEU A 41 -3.93 9.82 -8.90
N ASP A 42 -3.41 10.67 -8.01
CA ASP A 42 -2.00 11.01 -7.99
C ASP A 42 -1.13 9.76 -7.84
N LYS A 43 0.10 9.84 -8.33
CA LYS A 43 1.10 8.79 -8.17
C LYS A 43 2.19 9.22 -7.19
N VAL A 44 2.61 8.28 -6.35
CA VAL A 44 3.71 8.42 -5.39
C VAL A 44 4.64 7.21 -5.48
N THR A 45 5.92 7.38 -5.19
CA THR A 45 6.87 6.27 -5.15
C THR A 45 7.03 5.79 -3.71
N VAL A 46 6.57 4.58 -3.41
CA VAL A 46 6.72 3.91 -2.11
C VAL A 46 8.11 3.28 -1.98
N PRO A 47 8.82 3.44 -0.84
CA PRO A 47 8.38 4.04 0.42
C PRO A 47 8.17 5.56 0.33
N HIS A 48 7.03 6.04 0.85
CA HIS A 48 6.59 7.43 0.74
C HIS A 48 6.03 7.93 2.07
N SER A 49 6.45 9.13 2.49
CA SER A 49 5.88 9.83 3.64
C SER A 49 5.20 11.12 3.16
N PHE A 50 3.87 11.12 3.07
CA PHE A 50 3.13 12.27 2.53
C PHE A 50 3.32 13.55 3.35
N SER A 51 3.65 13.44 4.64
CA SER A 51 3.90 14.59 5.52
C SER A 51 5.16 15.39 5.16
N VAL A 52 6.08 14.82 4.37
CA VAL A 52 7.27 15.55 3.86
C VAL A 52 7.18 15.82 2.36
N ASP A 53 6.13 15.35 1.69
CA ASP A 53 5.85 15.71 0.31
C ASP A 53 5.30 17.15 0.28
N LYS A 54 5.96 18.03 -0.49
CA LYS A 54 5.58 19.44 -0.61
C LYS A 54 4.16 19.62 -1.13
N ARG A 55 3.62 18.65 -1.87
CA ARG A 55 2.22 18.66 -2.36
C ARG A 55 1.20 18.52 -1.21
N TYR A 56 1.59 17.88 -0.12
CA TYR A 56 0.68 17.47 0.97
C TYR A 56 1.17 17.90 2.37
N PHE A 57 2.19 18.75 2.45
CA PHE A 57 2.96 19.07 3.66
C PHE A 57 2.13 19.47 4.89
N PHE A 58 0.99 20.16 4.70
CA PHE A 58 0.13 20.61 5.80
C PHE A 58 -0.99 19.63 6.16
N TYR A 59 -1.14 18.54 5.41
CA TYR A 59 -2.18 17.56 5.64
C TYR A 59 -1.74 16.52 6.68
N THR A 60 -2.59 16.29 7.67
CA THR A 60 -2.34 15.35 8.79
C THR A 60 -3.45 14.32 8.98
N GLY A 61 -4.38 14.24 8.02
CA GLY A 61 -5.53 13.33 8.06
C GLY A 61 -5.27 11.96 7.42
N THR A 62 -6.36 11.29 7.04
CA THR A 62 -6.33 9.99 6.36
C THR A 62 -5.81 10.12 4.94
N ALA A 63 -4.86 9.26 4.56
CA ALA A 63 -4.40 9.12 3.19
C ALA A 63 -4.55 7.66 2.75
N TRP A 64 -4.78 7.47 1.47
CA TRP A 64 -5.00 6.18 0.83
C TRP A 64 -3.87 5.88 -0.15
N TYR A 65 -3.42 4.63 -0.12
CA TYR A 65 -2.39 4.09 -1.00
C TYR A 65 -2.99 2.85 -1.68
N PHE A 66 -2.98 2.82 -3.02
CA PHE A 66 -3.54 1.71 -3.79
C PHE A 66 -2.48 1.12 -4.70
N GLU A 67 -2.39 -0.22 -4.67
CA GLU A 67 -1.56 -0.99 -5.58
C GLU A 67 -2.24 -2.33 -5.89
N LYS A 68 -2.30 -2.67 -7.17
CA LYS A 68 -2.73 -3.97 -7.66
C LYS A 68 -1.49 -4.72 -8.11
N PHE A 69 -1.30 -5.93 -7.60
CA PHE A 69 -0.12 -6.73 -7.91
C PHE A 69 -0.49 -8.19 -8.15
N ASP A 70 0.24 -8.83 -9.05
CA ASP A 70 0.11 -10.26 -9.26
C ASP A 70 0.82 -11.03 -8.14
N VAL A 71 0.13 -12.02 -7.60
CA VAL A 71 0.65 -12.90 -6.56
C VAL A 71 1.41 -14.05 -7.22
N ARG A 72 2.69 -14.23 -6.87
CA ARG A 72 3.43 -15.43 -7.27
C ARG A 72 2.76 -16.69 -6.71
N PRO A 73 2.76 -17.83 -7.43
CA PRO A 73 2.15 -19.06 -6.96
C PRO A 73 2.63 -19.45 -5.56
N ILE A 74 1.68 -19.65 -4.64
CA ILE A 74 1.94 -20.12 -3.29
C ILE A 74 1.83 -21.64 -3.32
N GLY A 75 2.94 -22.35 -3.10
CA GLY A 75 2.96 -23.80 -3.08
C GLY A 75 2.07 -24.39 -1.98
N SER A 76 1.63 -25.64 -2.17
CA SER A 76 0.89 -26.37 -1.14
C SER A 76 1.67 -26.44 0.16
N GLY A 77 1.02 -26.16 1.29
CA GLY A 77 1.64 -26.14 2.62
C GLY A 77 2.38 -24.85 2.99
N PHE A 78 2.47 -23.86 2.08
CA PHE A 78 3.08 -22.56 2.35
C PHE A 78 2.05 -21.48 2.65
N ARG A 79 2.49 -20.39 3.30
CA ARG A 79 1.69 -19.19 3.59
C ARG A 79 2.41 -17.95 3.04
N ALA A 80 1.63 -16.98 2.58
CA ALA A 80 2.13 -15.65 2.22
C ALA A 80 1.84 -14.66 3.34
N PHE A 81 2.70 -13.65 3.46
CA PHE A 81 2.56 -12.54 4.39
C PHE A 81 2.86 -11.24 3.65
N ILE A 82 2.08 -10.19 3.91
CA ILE A 82 2.44 -8.83 3.51
C ILE A 82 3.26 -8.23 4.64
N LYS A 83 4.46 -7.75 4.31
CA LYS A 83 5.38 -7.15 5.27
C LYS A 83 5.44 -5.64 5.04
N PHE A 84 5.19 -4.88 6.09
CA PHE A 84 5.46 -3.45 6.14
C PHE A 84 6.72 -3.22 6.97
N ASP A 85 7.75 -2.59 6.39
CA ASP A 85 8.96 -2.25 7.14
C ASP A 85 8.68 -1.11 8.14
N ALA A 86 7.89 -0.11 7.73
CA ALA A 86 7.42 0.96 8.60
C ALA A 86 6.11 1.57 8.08
N VAL A 87 5.26 2.00 9.01
CA VAL A 87 4.06 2.80 8.76
C VAL A 87 3.94 3.83 9.88
N PHE A 88 3.55 5.07 9.55
CA PHE A 88 3.32 6.12 10.53
C PHE A 88 1.95 6.79 10.35
N TYR A 89 1.14 7.00 11.40
CA TYR A 89 1.19 6.38 12.73
C TYR A 89 0.27 5.14 12.82
N LYS A 90 -0.78 5.08 12.00
CA LYS A 90 -1.78 4.00 11.99
C LYS A 90 -2.18 3.67 10.55
N CYS A 91 -2.28 2.39 10.21
CA CYS A 91 -2.88 1.94 8.96
C CYS A 91 -3.99 0.92 9.19
N LYS A 92 -4.81 0.76 8.16
CA LYS A 92 -5.73 -0.36 7.97
C LYS A 92 -5.48 -0.93 6.57
N VAL A 93 -5.48 -2.25 6.47
CA VAL A 93 -5.41 -3.01 5.22
C VAL A 93 -6.61 -3.93 5.13
#